data_AF-A0A965GRB1-F1
#
_entry.id   AF-A0A965GRB1-F1
#
_cell.length_a   1.000
_cell.length_b   1.000
_cell.length_c   1.000
_cell.angle_alpha   90.00
_cell.angle_beta   90.00
_cell.angle_gamma   90.00
#
_symmetry.space_group_name_H-M   'P 1'
#
loop_
_entity.id
_entity.type
_entity.pdbx_description
1 polymer ?
#
loop_
_entity_poly.entity_id
_entity_poly.type
_entity_poly.pdbx_seq_one_letter_code
_entity_poly.pdbx_strand_id
1 'polypeptide(L)'
;VSPNNNVVGWAEVRGKNFARGKYRTFYTSLEKAMTLVRFEALTAKPAMVIVAWLDGVYCYRFTVNDTRTRQIKWDGRTVNSRGDDQDIEPVIHIPVDAFTRITDTPCPFA
;
A
#
# COMPACT_ATOMS: atom_id res chain seq x y z
N VAL A 1 -5.47 -16.12 -1.91
CA VAL A 1 -5.19 -17.58 -1.83
C VAL A 1 -5.65 -18.20 -3.14
N SER A 2 -4.91 -19.15 -3.71
CA SER A 2 -5.35 -19.85 -4.93
C SER A 2 -6.52 -20.82 -4.65
N PRO A 3 -7.22 -21.33 -5.68
CA PRO A 3 -8.23 -22.38 -5.50
C PRO A 3 -7.71 -23.64 -4.78
N ASN A 4 -6.39 -23.90 -4.85
CA ASN A 4 -5.72 -25.03 -4.20
C ASN A 4 -5.20 -24.69 -2.79
N ASN A 5 -5.72 -23.64 -2.17
CA ASN A 5 -5.32 -23.15 -0.84
C ASN A 5 -3.84 -22.71 -0.71
N ASN A 6 -3.15 -22.45 -1.83
CA ASN A 6 -1.78 -21.94 -1.80
C ASN A 6 -1.77 -20.42 -1.57
N VAL A 7 -0.82 -19.93 -0.78
CA VAL A 7 -0.49 -18.50 -0.74
C VAL A 7 0.05 -18.11 -2.11
N VAL A 8 -0.54 -17.08 -2.73
CA VAL A 8 -0.14 -16.57 -4.06
C VAL A 8 0.56 -15.22 -3.98
N GLY A 9 0.46 -14.54 -2.83
CA GLY A 9 1.03 -13.22 -2.63
C GLY A 9 0.57 -12.61 -1.32
N TRP A 10 1.04 -11.40 -1.09
CA TRP A 10 0.83 -10.62 0.12
C TRP A 10 0.15 -9.31 -0.24
N ALA A 11 -0.77 -8.84 0.59
CA ALA A 11 -1.46 -7.59 0.34
C ALA A 11 -1.63 -6.79 1.62
N GLU A 12 -1.29 -5.51 1.55
CA GLU A 12 -1.79 -4.50 2.47
C GLU A 12 -3.08 -3.92 1.88
N VAL A 13 -4.21 -4.06 2.57
CA VAL A 13 -5.52 -3.63 2.07
C VAL A 13 -6.01 -2.41 2.83
N ARG A 14 -6.40 -1.35 2.10
CA ARG A 14 -6.85 -0.08 2.71
C ARG A 14 -8.11 0.45 2.03
N GLY A 15 -9.02 0.98 2.85
CA GLY A 15 -10.21 1.70 2.38
C GLY A 15 -10.10 3.20 2.66
N LYS A 16 -10.51 4.01 1.70
CA LYS A 16 -10.56 5.47 1.80
C LYS A 16 -11.96 5.97 1.47
N ASN A 17 -12.45 6.92 2.25
CA ASN A 17 -13.77 7.55 2.08
C ASN A 17 -13.71 8.81 1.20
N PHE A 18 -12.75 8.86 0.27
CA PHE A 18 -12.56 9.95 -0.67
C PHE A 18 -12.11 9.41 -2.03
N ALA A 19 -12.27 10.20 -3.09
CA ALA A 19 -11.81 9.86 -4.43
C ALA A 19 -10.28 9.86 -4.52
N ARG A 20 -9.70 8.95 -5.31
CA ARG A 20 -8.25 8.75 -5.47
C ARG A 20 -7.50 10.05 -5.77
N GLY A 21 -8.06 10.89 -6.64
CA GLY A 21 -7.47 12.16 -7.07
C GLY A 21 -7.46 13.29 -6.02
N LYS A 22 -8.07 13.10 -4.84
CA LYS A 22 -8.10 14.13 -3.79
C LYS A 22 -6.69 14.52 -3.31
N TYR A 23 -5.76 13.56 -3.31
CA TYR A 23 -4.37 13.75 -2.91
C TYR A 23 -3.43 13.21 -3.98
N ARG A 24 -2.25 13.84 -4.13
CA ARG A 24 -1.23 13.39 -5.10
C ARG A 24 -0.53 12.10 -4.71
N THR A 25 -0.52 11.77 -3.42
CA THR A 25 0.13 10.56 -2.91
C THR A 25 -0.81 9.81 -1.98
N PHE A 26 -0.74 8.49 -2.05
CA PHE A 26 -1.14 7.60 -0.99
C PHE A 26 0.06 7.41 -0.06
N TYR A 27 -0.14 7.37 1.24
CA TYR A 27 0.92 7.01 2.17
C TYR A 27 0.48 5.91 3.13
N THR A 28 1.46 5.14 3.58
CA THR A 28 1.31 4.11 4.60
C THR A 28 2.54 4.08 5.49
N SER A 29 2.39 3.53 6.70
CA SER A 29 3.49 3.21 7.61
C SER A 29 4.66 2.56 6.88
N LEU A 30 5.87 3.06 7.12
CA LEU A 30 7.10 2.46 6.61
C LEU A 30 7.24 1.01 7.08
N GLU A 31 6.82 0.68 8.30
CA GLU A 31 6.89 -0.67 8.83
C GLU A 31 6.05 -1.65 8.00
N LYS A 32 4.84 -1.24 7.60
CA LYS A 32 3.95 -2.06 6.76
C LYS A 32 4.55 -2.27 5.38
N ALA A 33 5.13 -1.22 4.80
CA ALA A 33 5.87 -1.30 3.54
C ALA A 33 7.08 -2.24 3.63
N MET A 34 7.88 -2.15 4.69
CA MET A 34 9.01 -3.04 4.92
C MET A 34 8.57 -4.50 5.11
N THR A 35 7.43 -4.74 5.76
CA THR A 35 6.85 -6.07 5.91
C THR A 35 6.49 -6.69 4.56
N LEU A 36 5.88 -5.93 3.65
CA LEU A 36 5.61 -6.39 2.28
C LEU A 36 6.90 -6.77 1.54
N VAL A 37 7.94 -5.93 1.61
CA VAL A 37 9.25 -6.22 1.01
C VAL A 37 9.88 -7.47 1.60
N ARG A 38 9.82 -7.65 2.92
CA ARG A 38 10.34 -8.84 3.61
C ARG A 38 9.60 -10.10 3.15
N PHE A 39 8.28 -10.06 3.08
CA PHE A 39 7.51 -11.21 2.61
C PHE A 39 7.81 -11.56 1.16
N GLU A 40 7.91 -10.58 0.28
CA GLU A 40 8.33 -10.82 -1.10
C GLU A 40 9.72 -11.47 -1.15
N ALA A 41 10.70 -10.90 -0.46
CA ALA A 41 12.07 -11.38 -0.46
C ALA A 41 12.20 -12.81 0.11
N LEU A 42 11.44 -13.15 1.15
CA LEU A 42 11.52 -14.44 1.84
C LEU A 42 10.70 -15.54 1.18
N THR A 43 9.66 -15.19 0.42
CA THR A 43 8.72 -16.18 -0.13
C THR A 43 8.70 -16.23 -1.65
N ALA A 44 9.38 -15.30 -2.32
CA ALA A 44 9.36 -15.10 -3.77
C ALA A 44 7.93 -14.95 -4.33
N LYS A 45 7.00 -14.43 -3.52
CA LYS A 45 5.61 -14.16 -3.92
C LYS A 45 5.35 -12.66 -3.97
N PRO A 46 4.53 -12.19 -4.93
CA PRO A 46 4.26 -10.77 -5.09
C PRO A 46 3.62 -10.15 -3.85
N ALA A 47 4.06 -8.94 -3.52
CA ALA A 47 3.52 -8.11 -2.46
C ALA A 47 2.89 -6.85 -3.06
N MET A 48 1.62 -6.62 -2.73
CA MET A 48 0.78 -5.58 -3.29
C MET A 48 0.27 -4.63 -2.20
N VAL A 49 0.03 -3.38 -2.57
CA VAL A 49 -0.86 -2.49 -1.82
C VAL A 49 -2.16 -2.40 -2.60
N ILE A 50 -3.28 -2.73 -1.98
CA ILE A 50 -4.61 -2.65 -2.58
C ILE A 50 -5.39 -1.56 -1.85
N VAL A 51 -5.88 -0.59 -2.62
CA VAL A 51 -6.62 0.55 -2.07
C VAL A 51 -7.97 0.67 -2.74
N ALA A 52 -9.02 0.68 -1.93
CA ALA A 52 -10.36 1.06 -2.33
C ALA A 52 -10.55 2.57 -2.08
N TRP A 53 -10.73 3.33 -3.16
CA TRP A 53 -11.20 4.71 -3.15
C TRP A 53 -12.66 4.76 -3.62
N LEU A 54 -13.33 5.92 -3.47
CA LEU A 54 -14.72 6.07 -3.92
C LEU A 54 -14.91 5.85 -5.43
N ASP A 55 -13.86 6.05 -6.22
CA ASP A 55 -13.86 5.89 -7.67
C ASP A 55 -13.40 4.49 -8.14
N GLY A 56 -13.03 3.58 -7.23
CA GLY A 56 -12.73 2.19 -7.56
C GLY A 56 -11.70 1.51 -6.67
N VAL A 57 -11.36 0.27 -7.05
CA VAL A 57 -10.34 -0.55 -6.41
C VAL A 57 -9.11 -0.62 -7.29
N TYR A 58 -7.96 -0.32 -6.69
CA TYR A 58 -6.69 -0.20 -7.40
C TYR A 58 -5.60 -0.93 -6.63
N CYS A 59 -4.56 -1.33 -7.34
CA CYS A 59 -3.42 -2.02 -6.79
C CYS A 59 -2.09 -1.39 -7.22
N TYR A 60 -1.09 -1.52 -6.36
CA TYR A 60 0.28 -1.12 -6.60
C TYR A 60 1.23 -2.25 -6.22
N ARG A 61 2.16 -2.60 -7.12
CA ARG A 61 3.21 -3.58 -6.83
C ARG A 61 4.31 -2.91 -6.02
N PHE A 62 4.42 -3.30 -4.77
CA PHE A 62 5.42 -2.75 -3.87
C PHE A 62 6.69 -3.60 -3.91
N THR A 63 7.86 -2.98 -4.03
CA THR A 63 9.14 -3.68 -4.17
C THR A 63 10.21 -3.12 -3.24
N VAL A 64 11.35 -3.81 -3.11
CA VAL A 64 12.51 -3.28 -2.37
C VAL A 64 13.01 -1.94 -2.95
N ASN A 65 12.85 -1.70 -4.25
CA ASN A 65 13.27 -0.43 -4.86
C ASN A 65 12.45 0.76 -4.33
N ASP A 66 11.18 0.53 -3.96
CA ASP A 66 10.34 1.57 -3.38
C ASP A 66 10.88 2.06 -2.04
N THR A 67 11.33 1.14 -1.19
CA THR A 67 11.94 1.52 0.11
C THR A 67 13.25 2.30 -0.03
N ARG A 68 13.89 2.26 -1.21
CA ARG A 68 15.15 2.97 -1.48
C ARG A 68 14.95 4.34 -2.14
N THR A 69 13.89 4.48 -2.92
CA THR A 69 13.73 5.62 -3.85
C THR A 69 12.55 6.53 -3.50
N ARG A 70 11.56 6.03 -2.78
CA ARG A 70 10.38 6.82 -2.41
C ARG A 70 10.68 7.76 -1.26
N GLN A 71 9.92 8.84 -1.21
CA GLN A 71 9.99 9.78 -0.11
C GLN A 71 9.44 9.14 1.18
N ILE A 72 10.23 9.22 2.24
CA ILE A 72 9.84 8.83 3.60
C ILE A 72 9.74 10.11 4.44
N LYS A 73 8.65 10.26 5.19
CA LYS A 73 8.43 11.40 6.08
C LYS A 73 7.95 10.94 7.43
N TRP A 74 8.24 11.71 8.47
CA TRP A 74 7.53 11.61 9.73
C TRP A 74 6.17 12.26 9.55
N ASP A 75 5.10 11.46 9.50
CA ASP A 75 3.73 11.92 9.27
C ASP A 75 2.76 11.01 10.02
N GLY A 76 1.46 11.27 9.93
CA GLY A 76 0.51 10.54 10.73
C GLY A 76 -0.76 11.29 11.00
N ARG A 77 -1.35 11.03 12.17
CA ARG A 77 -2.59 11.67 12.58
C ARG A 77 -2.32 13.09 13.11
N THR A 78 -2.22 14.04 12.18
CA THR A 78 -2.01 15.46 12.49
C THR A 78 -3.31 16.24 12.71
N VAL A 79 -4.44 15.74 12.21
CA VAL A 79 -5.77 16.37 12.32
C VAL A 79 -6.72 15.35 12.97
N ASN A 80 -7.38 15.74 14.07
CA ASN A 80 -8.16 14.85 14.97
C ASN A 80 -7.34 13.92 15.87
N SER A 81 -6.21 14.39 16.42
CA SER A 81 -5.57 13.75 17.58
C SER A 81 -6.57 13.71 18.74
N ARG A 82 -6.68 12.55 19.41
CA ARG A 82 -7.54 12.39 20.61
C ARG A 82 -6.78 12.75 21.89
N GLY A 83 -5.62 13.40 21.78
CA GLY A 83 -4.72 13.69 22.90
C GLY A 83 -3.73 12.56 23.21
N ASP A 84 -3.59 11.58 22.33
CA ASP A 84 -2.60 10.50 22.39
C ASP A 84 -1.55 10.64 21.27
N ASP A 85 -0.28 10.43 21.61
CA ASP A 85 0.90 10.44 20.70
C ASP A 85 0.94 9.24 19.73
N GLN A 86 -0.18 8.53 19.57
CA GLN A 86 -0.18 7.13 19.12
C GLN A 86 -0.13 6.92 17.60
N ASP A 87 0.00 7.95 16.77
CA ASP A 87 -0.11 7.78 15.31
C ASP A 87 0.84 8.70 14.51
N ILE A 88 1.96 9.18 15.08
CA ILE A 88 3.01 9.84 14.29
C ILE A 88 4.16 8.86 14.07
N GLU A 89 4.37 8.47 12.81
CA GLU A 89 5.31 7.43 12.42
C GLU A 89 6.02 7.78 11.10
N PRO A 90 7.14 7.11 10.76
CA PRO A 90 7.64 7.16 9.41
C PRO A 90 6.61 6.58 8.44
N VAL A 91 6.22 7.35 7.42
CA VAL A 91 5.37 6.91 6.33
C VAL A 91 6.13 7.01 5.01
N ILE A 92 5.81 6.10 4.08
CA ILE A 92 6.29 6.13 2.70
C ILE A 92 5.20 6.65 1.77
N HIS A 93 5.57 7.58 0.89
CA HIS A 93 4.65 8.18 -0.08
C HIS A 93 4.72 7.47 -1.44
N ILE A 94 3.57 7.01 -1.90
CA ILE A 94 3.37 6.35 -3.20
C ILE A 94 2.50 7.28 -4.07
N PRO A 95 2.97 7.72 -5.24
CA PRO A 95 2.16 8.50 -6.18
C PRO A 95 0.86 7.79 -6.57
N VAL A 96 -0.28 8.48 -6.54
CA VAL A 96 -1.59 7.86 -6.82
C VAL A 96 -1.78 7.46 -8.29
N ASP A 97 -0.98 8.04 -9.19
CA ASP A 97 -0.90 7.71 -10.62
C ASP A 97 -0.13 6.41 -10.89
N ALA A 98 0.68 5.93 -9.94
CA ALA A 98 1.35 4.65 -10.04
C ALA A 98 0.43 3.45 -9.75
N PHE A 99 -0.79 3.69 -9.26
CA PHE A 99 -1.78 2.65 -9.00
C PHE A 99 -2.54 2.28 -10.26
N THR A 100 -2.66 0.98 -10.53
CA THR A 100 -3.47 0.45 -11.62
C THR A 100 -4.81 -0.02 -11.10
N ARG A 101 -5.90 0.24 -11.82
CA ARG A 101 -7.22 -0.26 -11.44
C ARG A 101 -7.22 -1.78 -11.56
N ILE A 102 -7.80 -2.48 -10.59
CA ILE A 102 -7.75 -3.95 -10.53
C ILE A 102 -8.43 -4.61 -11.74
N THR A 103 -9.39 -3.92 -12.36
CA THR A 103 -10.11 -4.38 -13.57
C THR A 103 -9.30 -4.24 -14.84
N ASP A 104 -8.22 -3.44 -14.82
CA ASP A 104 -7.47 -3.07 -16.02
C ASP A 104 -6.21 -3.94 -16.17
N THR A 105 -5.99 -4.87 -15.25
CA THR A 105 -4.81 -5.75 -15.22
C THR A 105 -5.24 -7.20 -15.05
N PRO A 106 -4.55 -8.19 -15.66
CA PRO A 106 -4.64 -9.58 -15.23
C PRO A 106 -4.37 -9.71 -13.73
N CYS A 107 -4.76 -10.85 -13.15
CA CYS A 107 -4.67 -11.11 -11.70
C CYS A 107 -3.40 -10.49 -11.09
N PRO A 108 -3.50 -9.57 -10.11
CA PRO A 108 -2.35 -8.83 -9.57
C PRO A 108 -1.33 -9.70 -8.81
N PHE A 109 -1.61 -10.99 -8.69
CA PHE A 109 -0.76 -12.00 -8.04
C PHE A 109 -0.36 -13.14 -9.00
N ALA A 110 -0.66 -13.02 -10.29
CA ALA A 110 -0.24 -13.96 -11.32
C ALA A 110 1.19 -13.68 -11.80
#